data_AF-X1MJU8-F1
#
_entry.id   AF-X1MJU8-F1
#
_cell.length_a   1.000
_cell.length_b   1.000
_cell.length_c   1.000
_cell.angle_alpha   90.00
_cell.angle_beta   90.00
_cell.angle_gamma   90.00
#
_symmetry.space_group_name_H-M   'P 1'
#
loop_
_entity.id
_entity.type
_entity.pdbx_description
1 polymer ?
#
loop_
_entity_poly.entity_id
_entity_poly.type
_entity_poly.pdbx_seq_one_letter_code
_entity_poly.pdbx_strand_id
1 'polypeptide(L)'
;GLEIPKDEKDPHWRKYVSGKMEMFRDIREQICDTIHQIRPEVVVSANWAYTLRQIEVVPEGIGALVADIFPDDQVFNGSYLSKYWVTLNKPFDIMNTAFLQWWGDWGCKPVTALKQEVATILANGGKTWIGYQMDHTFDVQPAVMGELGKALSFVKEREYLFHNAEPVPYIGIFVSTKSNEVQVSFRNDETALRGIHRILNESSIPHHFVHERRLKEDIDKYSAIIIPDQRYIDSELAVCLREYVREGGVV
;
A
#
# COMPACT_ATOMS: atom_id res chain seq x y z
N GLY A 1 4.28 31.25 12.43
CA GLY A 1 5.07 32.46 12.15
C GLY A 1 6.55 32.18 12.00
N LEU A 2 6.93 31.14 11.25
CA LEU A 2 8.30 30.96 10.72
C LEU A 2 8.18 31.01 9.19
N GLU A 3 9.26 31.38 8.51
CA GLU A 3 9.32 31.26 7.04
C GLU A 3 9.28 29.79 6.62
N ILE A 4 8.69 29.52 5.46
CA ILE A 4 8.63 28.15 4.91
C ILE A 4 10.03 27.79 4.39
N PRO A 5 10.65 26.69 4.88
CA PRO A 5 11.97 26.28 4.45
C PRO A 5 11.97 25.90 2.96
N LYS A 6 13.05 26.23 2.26
CA LYS A 6 13.16 26.01 0.80
C LYS A 6 13.56 24.59 0.43
N ASP A 7 14.41 23.97 1.23
CA ASP A 7 14.94 22.63 1.00
C ASP A 7 15.34 21.94 2.32
N GLU A 8 15.79 20.69 2.19
CA GLU A 8 16.18 19.81 3.30
C GLU A 8 17.37 20.28 4.13
N LYS A 9 18.15 21.27 3.65
CA LYS A 9 19.31 21.82 4.36
C LYS A 9 18.91 22.92 5.35
N ASP A 10 17.67 23.41 5.29
CA ASP A 10 17.17 24.42 6.22
C ASP A 10 17.01 23.83 7.64
N PRO A 11 17.49 24.51 8.70
CA PRO A 11 17.36 24.02 10.07
C PRO A 11 15.91 23.80 10.52
N HIS A 12 14.93 24.45 9.88
CA HIS A 12 13.50 24.28 10.17
C HIS A 12 12.83 23.22 9.30
N TRP A 13 13.54 22.58 8.35
CA TRP A 13 12.98 21.57 7.45
C TRP A 13 12.28 20.45 8.21
N ARG A 14 12.91 19.94 9.27
CA ARG A 14 12.32 18.88 10.10
C ARG A 14 10.99 19.28 10.72
N LYS A 15 10.93 20.46 11.32
CA LYS A 15 9.71 21.00 11.93
C LYS A 15 8.62 21.21 10.87
N TYR A 16 9.01 21.67 9.68
CA TYR A 16 8.08 21.85 8.57
C TYR A 16 7.50 20.54 8.06
N VAL A 17 8.34 19.53 7.80
CA VAL A 17 7.89 18.20 7.37
C VAL A 17 6.97 17.58 8.42
N SER A 18 7.39 17.54 9.69
CA SER A 18 6.56 16.99 10.77
C SER A 18 5.22 17.70 10.90
N GLY A 19 5.21 19.04 10.91
CA GLY A 19 3.96 19.81 11.02
C GLY A 19 3.04 19.66 9.80
N LYS A 20 3.61 19.51 8.60
CA LYS A 20 2.83 19.21 7.38
C LYS A 20 2.24 17.80 7.42
N MET A 21 3.00 16.80 7.88
CA MET A 21 2.51 15.43 8.01
C MET A 21 1.38 15.34 9.05
N GLU A 22 1.51 16.04 10.17
CA GLU A 22 0.46 16.19 11.19
C GLU A 22 -0.79 16.86 10.60
N MET A 23 -0.63 18.02 9.95
CA MET A 23 -1.73 18.71 9.27
C MET A 23 -2.45 17.81 8.24
N PHE A 24 -1.72 16.99 7.49
CA PHE A 24 -2.35 16.05 6.56
C PHE A 24 -3.16 14.96 7.27
N ARG A 25 -2.74 14.50 8.45
CA ARG A 25 -3.51 13.56 9.27
C ARG A 25 -4.77 14.23 9.79
N ASP A 26 -4.65 15.43 10.37
CA ASP A 26 -5.77 16.19 10.92
C ASP A 26 -6.84 16.48 9.86
N ILE A 27 -6.43 16.89 8.66
CA ILE A 27 -7.36 17.14 7.56
C ILE A 27 -8.09 15.85 7.15
N ARG A 28 -7.39 14.71 7.07
CA ARG A 28 -8.03 13.42 6.74
C ARG A 28 -9.04 13.02 7.81
N GLU A 29 -8.68 13.18 9.09
CA GLU A 29 -9.57 12.89 10.22
C GLU A 29 -10.81 13.78 10.20
N GLN A 30 -10.64 15.10 10.06
CA GLN A 30 -11.77 16.04 9.97
C GLN A 30 -12.70 15.76 8.78
N ILE A 31 -12.15 15.34 7.63
CA ILE A 31 -12.97 14.92 6.48
C ILE A 31 -13.80 13.69 6.84
N CYS A 32 -13.20 12.67 7.47
CA CYS A 32 -13.92 11.47 7.90
C CYS A 32 -15.01 11.82 8.91
N ASP A 33 -14.67 12.59 9.96
CA ASP A 33 -15.60 13.00 11.00
C ASP A 33 -16.78 13.79 10.44
N THR A 34 -16.52 14.73 9.54
CA THR A 34 -17.57 15.55 8.90
C THR A 34 -18.54 14.67 8.10
N ILE A 35 -18.01 13.69 7.35
CA ILE A 35 -18.84 12.75 6.58
C ILE A 35 -19.65 11.87 7.52
N HIS A 36 -19.00 11.26 8.52
CA HIS A 36 -19.61 10.27 9.41
C HIS A 36 -20.58 10.87 10.43
N GLN A 37 -20.44 12.16 10.78
CA GLN A 37 -21.46 12.90 11.55
C GLN A 37 -22.81 12.96 10.82
N ILE A 38 -22.82 12.93 9.49
CA ILE A 38 -24.03 13.00 8.67
C ILE A 38 -24.45 11.60 8.21
N ARG A 39 -23.48 10.78 7.76
CA ARG A 39 -23.68 9.45 7.17
C ARG A 39 -22.59 8.48 7.64
N PRO A 40 -22.74 7.85 8.82
CA PRO A 40 -21.72 6.97 9.40
C PRO A 40 -21.45 5.71 8.57
N GLU A 41 -22.34 5.34 7.65
CA GLU A 41 -22.18 4.17 6.78
C GLU A 41 -21.27 4.40 5.56
N VAL A 42 -20.89 5.65 5.27
CA VAL A 42 -20.10 5.99 4.08
C VAL A 42 -18.67 5.49 4.25
N VAL A 43 -18.23 4.65 3.32
CA VAL A 43 -16.83 4.22 3.22
C VAL A 43 -15.99 5.37 2.69
N VAL A 44 -15.04 5.84 3.49
CA VAL A 44 -14.07 6.88 3.11
C VAL A 44 -12.73 6.23 2.79
N SER A 45 -12.09 6.70 1.73
CA SER A 45 -10.75 6.31 1.33
C SER A 45 -9.96 7.53 0.87
N ALA A 46 -8.63 7.44 0.91
CA ALA A 46 -7.73 8.50 0.44
C ALA A 46 -6.68 7.87 -0.48
N ASN A 47 -6.68 8.28 -1.75
CA ASN A 47 -5.79 7.71 -2.76
C ASN A 47 -4.32 7.81 -2.32
N TRP A 48 -3.55 6.72 -2.44
CA TRP A 48 -2.13 6.59 -2.02
C TRP A 48 -1.83 6.68 -0.53
N ALA A 49 -2.81 6.99 0.32
CA ALA A 49 -2.58 7.05 1.76
C ALA A 49 -2.27 5.65 2.32
N TYR A 50 -1.46 5.59 3.37
CA TYR A 50 -1.12 4.34 4.06
C TYR A 50 -0.37 3.33 3.18
N THR A 51 0.22 3.74 2.07
CA THR A 51 1.13 2.91 1.25
C THR A 51 2.50 2.81 1.92
N LEU A 52 3.42 2.00 1.36
CA LEU A 52 4.82 1.96 1.80
C LEU A 52 5.59 3.27 1.58
N ARG A 53 4.99 4.25 0.88
CA ARG A 53 5.47 5.64 0.75
C ARG A 53 5.01 6.54 1.90
N GLN A 54 3.93 6.18 2.57
CA GLN A 54 3.32 6.92 3.67
C GLN A 54 2.88 5.92 4.76
N ILE A 55 3.85 5.40 5.48
CA ILE A 55 3.64 4.37 6.49
C ILE A 55 3.07 5.03 7.74
N GLU A 56 1.79 4.82 7.98
CA GLU A 56 1.05 5.37 9.11
C GLU A 56 0.03 4.34 9.61
N VAL A 57 -0.37 4.45 10.87
CA VAL A 57 -1.51 3.69 11.38
C VAL A 57 -2.78 4.18 10.68
N VAL A 58 -3.55 3.25 10.12
CA VAL A 58 -4.81 3.60 9.46
C VAL A 58 -5.84 4.00 10.53
N PRO A 59 -6.40 5.23 10.48
CA PRO A 59 -7.41 5.66 11.43
C PRO A 59 -8.75 4.94 11.19
N GLU A 60 -9.59 4.88 12.23
CA GLU A 60 -10.85 4.13 12.19
C GLU A 60 -11.80 4.60 11.08
N GLY A 61 -11.91 5.92 10.89
CA GLY A 61 -12.75 6.55 9.87
C GLY A 61 -12.38 6.22 8.42
N ILE A 62 -11.20 5.64 8.16
CA ILE A 62 -10.86 5.12 6.83
C ILE A 62 -11.40 3.71 6.70
N GLY A 63 -12.39 3.55 5.81
CA GLY A 63 -13.10 2.28 5.60
C GLY A 63 -12.45 1.37 4.57
N ALA A 64 -11.71 1.92 3.60
CA ALA A 64 -11.01 1.17 2.57
C ALA A 64 -9.71 1.87 2.13
N LEU A 65 -8.75 1.10 1.64
CA LEU A 65 -7.50 1.60 1.07
C LEU A 65 -7.56 1.56 -0.46
N VAL A 66 -7.13 2.64 -1.11
CA VAL A 66 -7.16 2.73 -2.58
C VAL A 66 -5.90 3.40 -3.11
N ALA A 67 -5.33 2.83 -4.17
CA ALA A 67 -4.21 3.41 -4.90
C ALA A 67 -4.27 2.98 -6.35
N ASP A 68 -3.97 3.89 -7.26
CA ASP A 68 -3.47 3.53 -8.58
C ASP A 68 -1.98 3.19 -8.52
N ILE A 69 -1.53 2.29 -9.40
CA ILE A 69 -0.11 1.90 -9.48
C ILE A 69 0.55 2.48 -10.70
N PHE A 70 1.80 2.93 -10.53
CA PHE A 70 2.60 3.43 -11.65
C PHE A 70 2.72 2.39 -12.76
N PRO A 71 2.83 2.83 -14.02
CA PRO A 71 2.72 1.95 -15.17
C PRO A 71 4.00 1.15 -15.42
N ASP A 72 5.12 1.54 -14.81
CA ASP A 72 6.32 0.74 -14.77
C ASP A 72 6.08 -0.50 -13.89
N ASP A 73 6.25 -1.69 -14.47
CA ASP A 73 6.19 -2.97 -13.76
C ASP A 73 4.94 -3.10 -12.85
N GLN A 74 3.74 -2.95 -13.43
CA GLN A 74 2.48 -3.01 -12.68
C GLN A 74 2.23 -4.37 -12.00
N VAL A 75 2.81 -5.45 -12.53
CA VAL A 75 2.81 -6.78 -11.90
C VAL A 75 3.56 -6.72 -10.56
N PHE A 76 4.76 -6.14 -10.54
CA PHE A 76 5.53 -5.94 -9.31
C PHE A 76 4.82 -4.97 -8.35
N ASN A 77 4.37 -3.81 -8.84
CA ASN A 77 3.75 -2.78 -8.01
C ASN A 77 2.46 -3.26 -7.34
N GLY A 78 1.63 -4.02 -8.06
CA GLY A 78 0.42 -4.63 -7.52
C GLY A 78 0.73 -5.60 -6.38
N SER A 79 1.64 -6.55 -6.60
CA SER A 79 2.10 -7.48 -5.56
C SER A 79 2.68 -6.75 -4.35
N TYR A 80 3.64 -5.85 -4.59
CA TYR A 80 4.38 -5.10 -3.57
C TYR A 80 3.45 -4.33 -2.62
N LEU A 81 2.47 -3.62 -3.18
CA LEU A 81 1.53 -2.85 -2.37
C LEU A 81 0.55 -3.77 -1.61
N SER A 82 0.02 -4.81 -2.26
CA SER A 82 -0.86 -5.79 -1.60
C SER A 82 -0.17 -6.47 -0.42
N LYS A 83 1.12 -6.80 -0.53
CA LYS A 83 1.91 -7.41 0.55
C LYS A 83 1.97 -6.60 1.83
N TYR A 84 1.73 -5.29 1.76
CA TYR A 84 1.60 -4.44 2.93
C TYR A 84 0.14 -4.29 3.36
N TRP A 85 -0.73 -3.89 2.45
CA TRP A 85 -2.12 -3.55 2.77
C TRP A 85 -2.94 -4.71 3.30
N VAL A 86 -2.63 -5.93 2.90
CA VAL A 86 -3.26 -7.14 3.46
C VAL A 86 -3.06 -7.28 4.97
N THR A 87 -2.04 -6.63 5.54
CA THR A 87 -1.75 -6.66 6.99
C THR A 87 -2.44 -5.55 7.80
N LEU A 88 -3.10 -4.60 7.12
CA LEU A 88 -3.70 -3.42 7.76
C LEU A 88 -5.15 -3.64 8.21
N ASN A 89 -5.70 -4.84 8.02
CA ASN A 89 -7.07 -5.22 8.38
C ASN A 89 -8.14 -4.26 7.81
N LYS A 90 -7.91 -3.78 6.58
CA LYS A 90 -8.87 -2.97 5.82
C LYS A 90 -9.03 -3.58 4.43
N PRO A 91 -10.25 -3.59 3.85
CA PRO A 91 -10.40 -3.93 2.45
C PRO A 91 -9.63 -2.92 1.61
N PHE A 92 -9.04 -3.39 0.50
CA PHE A 92 -8.28 -2.53 -0.37
C PHE A 92 -8.45 -2.86 -1.85
N ASP A 93 -8.45 -1.80 -2.64
CA ASP A 93 -8.52 -1.87 -4.09
C ASP A 93 -7.26 -1.25 -4.68
N ILE A 94 -6.56 -2.00 -5.54
CA ILE A 94 -5.45 -1.46 -6.33
C ILE A 94 -5.95 -1.27 -7.76
N MET A 95 -5.97 -0.02 -8.19
CA MET A 95 -6.44 0.37 -9.51
C MET A 95 -5.36 0.09 -10.55
N ASN A 96 -5.65 -0.84 -11.46
CA ASN A 96 -4.91 -0.98 -12.70
C ASN A 96 -5.37 0.07 -13.71
N THR A 97 -4.57 0.33 -14.73
CA THR A 97 -4.93 1.26 -15.81
C THR A 97 -5.03 0.53 -17.14
N ALA A 98 -6.03 0.91 -17.93
CA ALA A 98 -6.15 0.45 -19.31
C ALA A 98 -4.99 0.96 -20.19
N PHE A 99 -4.35 2.07 -19.81
CA PHE A 99 -3.33 2.78 -20.58
C PHE A 99 -2.01 2.01 -20.68
N LEU A 100 -1.27 2.19 -21.78
CA LEU A 100 0.08 1.62 -21.92
C LEU A 100 1.11 2.41 -21.11
N GLN A 101 0.94 3.73 -21.07
CA GLN A 101 1.78 4.65 -20.30
C GLN A 101 1.02 5.16 -19.08
N TRP A 102 0.62 6.42 -19.04
CA TRP A 102 -0.02 7.03 -17.87
C TRP A 102 -1.36 7.65 -18.23
N TRP A 103 -2.03 8.23 -17.24
CA TRP A 103 -3.16 9.13 -17.48
C TRP A 103 -2.79 10.16 -18.57
N GLY A 104 -3.58 10.18 -19.65
CA GLY A 104 -3.41 11.02 -20.82
C GLY A 104 -3.01 10.22 -22.07
N ASP A 105 -2.69 8.94 -21.91
CA ASP A 105 -2.46 8.00 -23.00
C ASP A 105 -3.79 7.40 -23.50
N TRP A 106 -3.95 7.36 -24.82
CA TRP A 106 -5.12 6.81 -25.51
C TRP A 106 -4.93 5.35 -25.93
N GLY A 107 -3.78 4.76 -25.60
CA GLY A 107 -3.50 3.34 -25.78
C GLY A 107 -4.35 2.44 -24.88
N CYS A 108 -4.46 1.17 -25.27
CA CYS A 108 -5.10 0.13 -24.49
C CYS A 108 -4.17 -1.07 -24.34
N LYS A 109 -3.96 -1.52 -23.11
CA LYS A 109 -3.25 -2.77 -22.83
C LYS A 109 -4.04 -3.95 -23.40
N PRO A 110 -3.35 -4.96 -23.94
CA PRO A 110 -4.01 -6.23 -24.27
C PRO A 110 -4.48 -6.91 -22.98
N VAL A 111 -5.59 -7.64 -23.06
CA VAL A 111 -6.18 -8.39 -21.95
C VAL A 111 -5.17 -9.28 -21.22
N THR A 112 -4.21 -9.87 -21.92
CA THR A 112 -3.18 -10.72 -21.31
C THR A 112 -2.36 -9.95 -20.28
N ALA A 113 -1.97 -8.71 -20.58
CA ALA A 113 -1.23 -7.86 -19.64
C ALA A 113 -2.10 -7.49 -18.45
N LEU A 114 -3.35 -7.04 -18.70
CA LEU A 114 -4.31 -6.72 -17.63
C LEU A 114 -4.54 -7.90 -16.69
N LYS A 115 -4.70 -9.12 -17.23
CA LYS A 115 -4.86 -10.35 -16.43
C LYS A 115 -3.65 -10.62 -15.54
N GLN A 116 -2.43 -10.43 -16.05
CA GLN A 116 -1.21 -10.64 -15.27
C GLN A 116 -1.10 -9.64 -14.12
N GLU A 117 -1.35 -8.37 -14.39
CA GLU A 117 -1.29 -7.30 -13.37
C GLU A 117 -2.33 -7.54 -12.28
N VAL A 118 -3.59 -7.77 -12.68
CA VAL A 118 -4.70 -8.04 -11.77
C VAL A 118 -4.47 -9.31 -10.94
N ALA A 119 -3.94 -10.37 -11.53
CA ALA A 119 -3.70 -11.64 -10.83
C ALA A 119 -2.79 -11.47 -9.61
N THR A 120 -1.78 -10.60 -9.68
CA THR A 120 -0.87 -10.36 -8.54
C THR A 120 -1.57 -9.65 -7.38
N ILE A 121 -2.52 -8.77 -7.67
CA ILE A 121 -3.29 -8.06 -6.66
C ILE A 121 -4.24 -9.05 -5.95
N LEU A 122 -5.00 -9.83 -6.74
CA LEU A 122 -5.95 -10.83 -6.24
C LEU A 122 -5.27 -11.91 -5.40
N ALA A 123 -4.12 -12.42 -5.86
CA ALA A 123 -3.35 -13.45 -5.16
C ALA A 123 -2.85 -13.01 -3.78
N ASN A 124 -2.82 -11.70 -3.52
CA ASN A 124 -2.38 -11.12 -2.25
C ASN A 124 -3.54 -10.45 -1.49
N GLY A 125 -4.78 -10.86 -1.74
CA GLY A 125 -5.96 -10.41 -0.98
C GLY A 125 -6.54 -9.06 -1.39
N GLY A 126 -5.96 -8.43 -2.43
CA GLY A 126 -6.47 -7.18 -2.96
C GLY A 126 -7.62 -7.37 -3.92
N LYS A 127 -8.41 -6.34 -4.11
CA LYS A 127 -9.38 -6.23 -5.20
C LYS A 127 -8.85 -5.27 -6.26
N THR A 128 -9.50 -5.25 -7.41
CA THR A 128 -9.10 -4.39 -8.52
C THR A 128 -10.31 -3.71 -9.15
N TRP A 129 -10.04 -2.55 -9.73
CA TRP A 129 -10.84 -1.93 -10.76
C TRP A 129 -9.87 -1.34 -11.79
N ILE A 130 -10.33 -1.18 -13.03
CA ILE A 130 -9.46 -0.73 -14.12
C ILE A 130 -9.86 0.68 -14.53
N GLY A 131 -8.99 1.64 -14.25
CA GLY A 131 -9.12 3.02 -14.68
C GLY A 131 -8.95 3.15 -16.20
N TYR A 132 -9.78 3.98 -16.81
CA TYR A 132 -9.74 4.31 -18.24
C TYR A 132 -10.11 5.78 -18.44
N GLN A 133 -9.85 6.30 -19.65
CA GLN A 133 -10.19 7.66 -20.03
C GLN A 133 -11.38 7.66 -20.99
N MET A 134 -12.28 8.61 -20.78
CA MET A 134 -13.37 8.91 -21.69
C MET A 134 -12.92 9.96 -22.71
N ASP A 135 -13.56 9.96 -23.87
CA ASP A 135 -13.39 11.03 -24.84
C ASP A 135 -14.14 12.32 -24.44
N HIS A 136 -14.06 13.34 -25.29
CA HIS A 136 -14.71 14.63 -25.09
C HIS A 136 -16.25 14.57 -25.02
N THR A 137 -16.85 13.46 -25.46
CA THR A 137 -18.29 13.21 -25.36
C THR A 137 -18.67 12.36 -24.14
N PHE A 138 -17.70 12.10 -23.25
CA PHE A 138 -17.83 11.22 -22.10
C PHE A 138 -18.12 9.76 -22.48
N ASP A 139 -17.71 9.34 -23.69
CA ASP A 139 -17.84 7.96 -24.16
C ASP A 139 -16.50 7.21 -24.08
N VAL A 140 -16.56 5.88 -24.18
CA VAL A 140 -15.40 4.99 -24.10
C VAL A 140 -15.35 4.11 -25.33
N GLN A 141 -14.17 4.02 -25.94
CA GLN A 141 -13.97 3.21 -27.13
C GLN A 141 -14.40 1.75 -26.89
N PRO A 142 -15.29 1.17 -27.73
CA PRO A 142 -15.78 -0.19 -27.54
C PRO A 142 -14.68 -1.25 -27.45
N ALA A 143 -13.56 -1.04 -28.13
CA ALA A 143 -12.40 -1.91 -28.05
C ALA A 143 -11.79 -1.96 -26.64
N VAL A 144 -11.69 -0.80 -25.96
CA VAL A 144 -11.21 -0.71 -24.57
C VAL A 144 -12.18 -1.46 -23.66
N MET A 145 -13.48 -1.19 -23.77
CA MET A 145 -14.51 -1.88 -22.99
C MET A 145 -14.50 -3.40 -23.21
N GLY A 146 -14.22 -3.85 -24.43
CA GLY A 146 -14.06 -5.27 -24.75
C GLY A 146 -12.87 -5.92 -24.02
N GLU A 147 -11.72 -5.26 -23.94
CA GLU A 147 -10.56 -5.76 -23.21
C GLU A 147 -10.78 -5.74 -21.68
N LEU A 148 -11.39 -4.66 -21.16
CA LEU A 148 -11.76 -4.56 -19.75
C LEU A 148 -12.75 -5.65 -19.34
N GLY A 149 -13.78 -5.89 -20.16
CA GLY A 149 -14.76 -6.95 -19.92
C GLY A 149 -14.10 -8.33 -19.82
N LYS A 150 -13.17 -8.66 -20.72
CA LYS A 150 -12.43 -9.93 -20.66
C LYS A 150 -11.52 -10.04 -19.44
N ALA A 151 -10.91 -8.94 -19.00
CA ALA A 151 -10.08 -8.91 -17.80
C ALA A 151 -10.93 -9.10 -16.53
N LEU A 152 -12.07 -8.42 -16.41
CA LEU A 152 -12.98 -8.56 -15.28
C LEU A 152 -13.71 -9.91 -15.25
N SER A 153 -14.00 -10.51 -16.40
CA SER A 153 -14.48 -11.91 -16.45
C SER A 153 -13.46 -12.88 -15.85
N PHE A 154 -12.16 -12.67 -16.10
CA PHE A 154 -11.10 -13.46 -15.47
C PHE A 154 -11.08 -13.33 -13.94
N VAL A 155 -11.35 -12.14 -13.41
CA VAL A 155 -11.53 -11.91 -11.96
C VAL A 155 -12.75 -12.67 -11.45
N LYS A 156 -13.90 -12.50 -12.12
CA LYS A 156 -15.17 -13.09 -11.68
C LYS A 156 -15.12 -14.62 -11.65
N GLU A 157 -14.53 -15.24 -12.66
CA GLU A 157 -14.31 -16.69 -12.73
C GLU A 157 -13.51 -17.23 -11.54
N ARG A 158 -12.69 -16.39 -10.89
CA ARG A 158 -11.75 -16.77 -9.82
C ARG A 158 -12.14 -16.25 -8.45
N GLU A 159 -13.28 -15.55 -8.33
CA GLU A 159 -13.74 -14.94 -7.08
C GLU A 159 -13.78 -15.94 -5.92
N TYR A 160 -14.15 -17.20 -6.21
CA TYR A 160 -14.18 -18.28 -5.23
C TYR A 160 -12.81 -18.61 -4.59
N LEU A 161 -11.68 -18.22 -5.21
CA LEU A 161 -10.33 -18.48 -4.70
C LEU A 161 -9.88 -17.47 -3.65
N PHE A 162 -10.39 -16.23 -3.72
CA PHE A 162 -9.90 -15.12 -2.89
C PHE A 162 -10.98 -14.45 -2.05
N HIS A 163 -12.26 -14.79 -2.27
CA HIS A 163 -13.34 -14.31 -1.43
C HIS A 163 -13.17 -14.83 0.02
N ASN A 164 -13.06 -13.90 0.97
CA ASN A 164 -12.77 -14.17 2.40
C ASN A 164 -11.47 -14.95 2.64
N ALA A 165 -10.50 -14.88 1.73
CA ALA A 165 -9.18 -15.43 1.97
C ALA A 165 -8.41 -14.55 2.98
N GLU A 166 -7.71 -15.21 3.90
CA GLU A 166 -6.89 -14.54 4.91
C GLU A 166 -5.39 -14.73 4.59
N PRO A 167 -4.55 -13.72 4.85
CA PRO A 167 -3.10 -13.86 4.66
C PRO A 167 -2.54 -14.91 5.62
N VAL A 168 -1.62 -15.74 5.12
CA VAL A 168 -0.86 -16.69 5.95
C VAL A 168 0.50 -16.07 6.28
N PRO A 169 0.77 -15.69 7.54
CA PRO A 169 2.07 -15.17 7.95
C PRO A 169 3.19 -16.20 7.74
N TYR A 170 4.34 -15.76 7.25
CA TYR A 170 5.54 -16.59 7.16
C TYR A 170 6.80 -15.75 7.42
N ILE A 171 7.23 -14.92 6.47
CA ILE A 171 8.28 -13.92 6.70
C ILE A 171 7.65 -12.54 6.93
N GLY A 172 8.02 -11.89 8.04
CA GLY A 172 7.61 -10.52 8.35
C GLY A 172 8.71 -9.54 7.94
N ILE A 173 8.41 -8.56 7.10
CA ILE A 173 9.35 -7.49 6.74
C ILE A 173 8.96 -6.26 7.54
N PHE A 174 9.79 -5.89 8.51
CA PHE A 174 9.50 -4.76 9.37
C PHE A 174 9.60 -3.43 8.59
N VAL A 175 8.57 -2.59 8.76
CA VAL A 175 8.53 -1.23 8.23
C VAL A 175 8.11 -0.25 9.33
N SER A 176 8.77 0.90 9.42
CA SER A 176 8.46 1.85 10.49
C SER A 176 7.41 2.89 10.14
N THR A 177 6.42 3.08 11.03
CA THR A 177 5.49 4.23 10.98
C THR A 177 6.17 5.57 11.28
N LYS A 178 7.44 5.54 11.70
CA LYS A 178 8.27 6.70 12.01
C LYS A 178 9.31 6.99 10.93
N SER A 179 9.34 6.25 9.82
CA SER A 179 10.32 6.44 8.74
C SER A 179 10.39 7.89 8.24
N ASN A 180 9.25 8.54 8.03
CA ASN A 180 9.21 9.94 7.57
C ASN A 180 9.79 10.93 8.60
N GLU A 181 9.66 10.66 9.90
CA GLU A 181 10.23 11.50 10.97
C GLU A 181 11.76 11.36 11.06
N VAL A 182 12.27 10.19 10.69
CA VAL A 182 13.70 9.84 10.75
C VAL A 182 14.41 10.28 9.46
N GLN A 183 13.79 10.06 8.31
CA GLN A 183 14.28 10.48 7.00
C GLN A 183 14.04 11.98 6.75
N VAL A 184 13.15 12.60 7.53
CA VAL A 184 12.76 14.01 7.36
C VAL A 184 12.26 14.28 5.94
N SER A 185 11.36 13.41 5.48
CA SER A 185 10.81 13.42 4.13
C SER A 185 9.29 13.23 4.16
N PHE A 186 8.60 13.78 3.15
CA PHE A 186 7.16 13.56 2.94
C PHE A 186 6.83 12.15 2.46
N ARG A 187 7.82 11.45 1.90
CA ARG A 187 7.69 10.10 1.37
C ARG A 187 8.83 9.24 1.88
N ASN A 188 8.50 8.02 2.25
CA ASN A 188 9.49 7.04 2.65
C ASN A 188 10.33 6.58 1.45
N ASP A 189 11.62 6.38 1.65
CA ASP A 189 12.48 5.67 0.70
C ASP A 189 12.09 4.19 0.65
N GLU A 190 11.67 3.73 -0.53
CA GLU A 190 11.20 2.38 -0.76
C GLU A 190 12.29 1.45 -1.33
N THR A 191 13.51 1.96 -1.56
CA THR A 191 14.57 1.22 -2.29
C THR A 191 14.86 -0.14 -1.66
N ALA A 192 15.14 -0.14 -0.35
CA ALA A 192 15.42 -1.37 0.39
C ALA A 192 14.20 -2.31 0.44
N LEU A 193 13.00 -1.75 0.60
CA LEU A 193 11.73 -2.50 0.68
C LEU A 193 11.40 -3.19 -0.65
N ARG A 194 11.59 -2.50 -1.77
CA ARG A 194 11.41 -3.06 -3.11
C ARG A 194 12.46 -4.12 -3.41
N GLY A 195 13.71 -3.89 -3.00
CA GLY A 195 14.80 -4.87 -3.14
C GLY A 195 14.48 -6.19 -2.44
N ILE A 196 14.08 -6.14 -1.16
CA ILE A 196 13.74 -7.36 -0.41
C ILE A 196 12.48 -8.04 -0.96
N HIS A 197 11.46 -7.27 -1.37
CA HIS A 197 10.27 -7.84 -2.03
C HIS A 197 10.66 -8.61 -3.29
N ARG A 198 11.53 -8.04 -4.13
CA ARG A 198 12.01 -8.70 -5.34
C ARG A 198 12.69 -10.03 -5.04
N ILE A 199 13.64 -10.03 -4.09
CA ILE A 199 14.38 -11.24 -3.70
C ILE A 199 13.42 -12.35 -3.24
N LEU A 200 12.50 -12.02 -2.33
CA LEU A 200 11.59 -13.01 -1.76
C LEU A 200 10.52 -13.46 -2.77
N ASN A 201 10.01 -12.55 -3.59
CA ASN A 201 9.02 -12.87 -4.62
C ASN A 201 9.61 -13.77 -5.71
N GLU A 202 10.81 -13.48 -6.21
CA GLU A 202 11.51 -14.33 -7.18
C GLU A 202 11.92 -15.69 -6.58
N SER A 203 12.12 -15.74 -5.26
CA SER A 203 12.38 -16.99 -4.53
C SER A 203 11.10 -17.75 -4.13
N SER A 204 9.92 -17.26 -4.49
CA SER A 204 8.62 -17.83 -4.10
C SER A 204 8.45 -18.00 -2.58
N ILE A 205 9.03 -17.09 -1.78
CA ILE A 205 8.95 -17.12 -0.32
C ILE A 205 7.77 -16.23 0.12
N PRO A 206 6.74 -16.77 0.80
CA PRO A 206 5.64 -15.96 1.33
C PRO A 206 6.14 -14.94 2.35
N HIS A 207 5.73 -13.69 2.19
CA HIS A 207 6.15 -12.61 3.07
C HIS A 207 5.11 -11.50 3.10
N HIS A 208 5.14 -10.69 4.15
CA HIS A 208 4.32 -9.48 4.28
C HIS A 208 5.13 -8.35 4.88
N PHE A 209 4.79 -7.11 4.53
CA PHE A 209 5.29 -5.95 5.25
C PHE A 209 4.43 -5.71 6.49
N VAL A 210 5.06 -5.45 7.63
CA VAL A 210 4.37 -5.29 8.92
C VAL A 210 4.96 -4.13 9.71
N HIS A 211 4.09 -3.26 10.19
CA HIS A 211 4.51 -2.14 11.05
C HIS A 211 4.52 -2.51 12.53
N GLU A 212 5.08 -1.64 13.38
CA GLU A 212 5.39 -1.90 14.78
C GLU A 212 4.22 -2.50 15.55
N ARG A 213 3.06 -1.85 15.49
CA ARG A 213 1.85 -2.31 16.18
C ARG A 213 1.43 -3.72 15.74
N ARG A 214 1.38 -4.00 14.44
CA ARG A 214 0.95 -5.31 13.94
C ARG A 214 1.97 -6.39 14.25
N LEU A 215 3.25 -6.06 14.11
CA LEU A 215 4.33 -6.97 14.43
C LEU A 215 4.31 -7.36 15.91
N LYS A 216 4.13 -6.41 16.85
CA LYS A 216 4.01 -6.73 18.29
C LYS A 216 2.84 -7.65 18.62
N GLU A 217 1.73 -7.57 17.88
CA GLU A 217 0.54 -8.41 18.09
C GLU A 217 0.72 -9.85 17.56
N ASP A 218 1.48 -10.02 16.48
CA ASP A 218 1.51 -11.26 15.68
C ASP A 218 2.92 -11.83 15.48
N ILE A 219 3.93 -11.37 16.22
CA ILE A 219 5.34 -11.73 15.98
C ILE A 219 5.58 -13.25 16.02
N ASP A 220 4.86 -13.95 16.88
CA ASP A 220 4.90 -15.40 17.08
C ASP A 220 4.39 -16.19 15.87
N LYS A 221 3.60 -15.56 14.99
CA LYS A 221 3.09 -16.18 13.76
C LYS A 221 4.12 -16.20 12.63
N TYR A 222 5.20 -15.42 12.74
CA TYR A 222 6.24 -15.35 11.71
C TYR A 222 7.38 -16.33 12.03
N SER A 223 7.88 -17.00 10.99
CA SER A 223 9.05 -17.88 11.06
C SER A 223 10.37 -17.11 11.07
N ALA A 224 10.39 -15.91 10.46
CA ALA A 224 11.49 -14.97 10.60
C ALA A 224 11.01 -13.54 10.34
N ILE A 225 11.71 -12.57 10.93
CA ILE A 225 11.54 -11.14 10.70
C ILE A 225 12.76 -10.62 9.94
N ILE A 226 12.55 -9.73 8.98
CA ILE A 226 13.62 -9.04 8.24
C ILE A 226 13.49 -7.56 8.53
N ILE A 227 14.61 -6.92 8.87
CA ILE A 227 14.70 -5.48 9.17
C ILE A 227 15.54 -4.79 8.10
N PRO A 228 14.95 -4.35 6.97
CA PRO A 228 15.70 -3.75 5.87
C PRO A 228 15.96 -2.25 6.09
N ASP A 229 17.22 -1.90 6.37
CA ASP A 229 17.71 -0.50 6.51
C ASP A 229 16.82 0.40 7.38
N GLN A 230 16.20 -0.19 8.41
CA GLN A 230 15.33 0.55 9.33
C GLN A 230 16.20 1.31 10.34
N ARG A 231 16.17 2.64 10.25
CA ARG A 231 16.94 3.54 11.13
C ARG A 231 16.28 3.77 12.48
N TYR A 232 15.05 3.30 12.67
CA TYR A 232 14.28 3.48 13.89
C TYR A 232 13.51 2.21 14.23
N ILE A 233 13.63 1.81 15.49
CA ILE A 233 12.88 0.75 16.16
C ILE A 233 12.57 1.32 17.54
N ASP A 234 11.30 1.36 17.94
CA ASP A 234 10.94 1.82 19.27
C ASP A 234 11.38 0.81 20.36
N SER A 235 11.50 1.28 21.59
CA SER A 235 12.02 0.46 22.70
C SER A 235 11.17 -0.77 22.99
N GLU A 236 9.85 -0.69 22.84
CA GLU A 236 8.96 -1.83 23.09
C GLU A 236 9.13 -2.89 22.00
N LEU A 237 9.17 -2.47 20.73
CA LEU A 237 9.44 -3.40 19.63
C LEU A 237 10.82 -4.03 19.76
N ALA A 238 11.83 -3.28 20.20
CA ALA A 238 13.17 -3.82 20.45
C ALA A 238 13.19 -4.87 21.57
N VAL A 239 12.34 -4.75 22.60
CA VAL A 239 12.17 -5.79 23.63
C VAL A 239 11.47 -7.01 23.03
N CYS A 240 10.36 -6.80 22.33
CA CYS A 240 9.59 -7.84 21.66
C CYS A 240 10.45 -8.69 20.69
N LEU A 241 11.29 -8.05 19.86
CA LEU A 241 12.21 -8.74 18.95
C LEU A 241 13.25 -9.58 19.70
N ARG A 242 13.78 -9.09 20.83
CA ARG A 242 14.75 -9.86 21.63
C ARG A 242 14.10 -11.08 22.28
N GLU A 243 12.87 -10.95 22.74
CA GLU A 243 12.09 -12.06 23.31
C GLU A 243 11.82 -13.10 22.23
N TYR A 244 11.35 -12.68 21.05
CA TYR A 244 11.16 -13.55 19.90
C TYR A 244 12.42 -14.35 19.54
N VAL A 245 13.60 -13.72 19.51
CA VAL A 245 14.87 -14.43 19.27
C VAL A 245 15.21 -15.40 20.41
N ARG A 246 14.95 -15.05 21.68
CA ARG A 246 15.17 -15.96 22.82
C ARG A 246 14.28 -17.19 22.76
N GLU A 247 13.10 -17.07 22.16
CA GLU A 247 12.13 -18.15 21.95
C GLU A 247 12.43 -18.98 20.69
N GLY A 248 13.52 -18.66 19.96
CA GLY A 248 13.97 -19.41 18.79
C GLY A 248 13.60 -18.79 17.44
N GLY A 249 12.97 -17.61 17.46
CA GLY A 249 12.72 -16.81 16.27
C GLY A 249 14.01 -16.27 15.62
N VAL A 250 13.91 -15.88 14.36
CA VAL A 250 15.05 -15.34 13.57
C VAL A 250 14.74 -13.90 13.16
N VAL A 251 15.68 -12.99 13.40
CA VAL A 251 15.61 -11.56 13.02
C VAL A 251 16.86 -11.17 12.25
#